data_AF-A0A7X5DR66-F1
#
_entry.id   AF-A0A7X5DR66-F1
#
_cell.length_a   1.000
_cell.length_b   1.000
_cell.length_c   1.000
_cell.angle_alpha   90.00
_cell.angle_beta   90.00
_cell.angle_gamma   90.00
#
_symmetry.space_group_name_H-M   'P 1'
#
loop_
_entity.id
_entity.type
_entity.pdbx_description
1 polymer ?
#
loop_
_entity_poly.entity_id
_entity_poly.type
_entity_poly.pdbx_seq_one_letter_code
_entity_poly.pdbx_strand_id
1 'polypeptide(L)'
;MKLVERILTRNPCYTAGRKITVKGLMLHSVGCPQPKASAFINSWNSPAHDSSCVHGFIDGNDGTVYQTLPWNHRGWHCGSGNKGSGNNTHIGVEMCEPACIRYTAGSNFTCSDLAAAKAVAKRTYEAAVELFAMLCKKYSLDPLADGVVISHREGHSRGIASSHGDPEHLWAQLGTGYTMDGFRRAVKAAMGGASSGTDGYTKIMGNTVATAEQMKAYLKAKNPGVAQSVLDMVPLYLSEGKAEGVRGDIAFAQSCLETGNFTFSASAVTLSQNNFCGMGVTANGMKGNSFDTPQFGIRAQVQHLKAYASTDALKNACIDPRFKYVTRGCAEYVEWLGQKENPDGKGWAAGAGYGEKILSILKGILGTAGGTLKPAEAWYRVRKSWADASSQKGAFKSLENAKKCVDENPGHSVFDESGKVVYIKAAAFQPYLVRVSIPDLNIREAPGTDKPKTGKVTGVGVFTIIEEADGKGASRWGLLKSNAGWISLDYVARI
;
A
#
# COMPACT_ATOMS: atom_id res chain seq x y z
N MET A 1 -1.55 15.93 -4.18
CA MET A 1 -2.24 17.13 -4.70
C MET A 1 -2.26 18.21 -3.64
N LYS A 2 -1.96 19.47 -4.00
CA LYS A 2 -2.24 20.64 -3.15
C LYS A 2 -3.58 21.25 -3.56
N LEU A 3 -4.57 21.16 -2.68
CA LEU A 3 -5.92 21.72 -2.88
C LEU A 3 -6.08 22.97 -2.04
N VAL A 4 -6.49 24.08 -2.67
CA VAL A 4 -6.70 25.38 -2.03
C VAL A 4 -8.11 25.86 -2.33
N GLU A 5 -8.85 26.28 -1.31
CA GLU A 5 -10.17 26.88 -1.50
C GLU A 5 -10.06 28.37 -1.85
N ARG A 6 -10.70 28.75 -2.96
CA ARG A 6 -10.80 30.12 -3.49
C ARG A 6 -12.17 30.35 -4.12
N ILE A 7 -13.23 30.20 -3.32
CA ILE A 7 -14.61 30.33 -3.78
C ILE A 7 -14.87 31.72 -4.38
N LEU A 8 -15.46 31.75 -5.58
CA LEU A 8 -15.76 32.98 -6.33
C LEU A 8 -17.07 33.60 -5.82
N THR A 9 -17.07 34.10 -4.58
CA THR A 9 -18.29 34.55 -3.88
C THR A 9 -19.00 35.75 -4.53
N ARG A 10 -18.34 36.48 -5.43
CA ARG A 10 -18.89 37.63 -6.16
C ARG A 10 -19.38 37.26 -7.55
N ASN A 11 -19.11 36.05 -8.03
CA ASN A 11 -19.55 35.60 -9.35
C ASN A 11 -21.07 35.30 -9.35
N PRO A 12 -21.85 35.79 -10.33
CA PRO A 12 -23.29 35.53 -10.43
C PRO A 12 -23.70 34.05 -10.40
N CYS A 13 -22.85 33.15 -10.90
CA CYS A 13 -23.09 31.70 -10.80
C CYS A 13 -23.10 31.21 -9.36
N TYR A 14 -22.21 31.73 -8.51
CA TYR A 14 -22.16 31.37 -7.10
C TYR A 14 -23.35 31.98 -6.33
N THR A 15 -23.67 33.24 -6.60
CA THR A 15 -24.77 33.93 -5.91
C THR A 15 -26.13 33.35 -6.27
N ALA A 16 -26.29 32.78 -7.47
CA ALA A 16 -27.50 32.05 -7.87
C ALA A 16 -27.80 30.84 -6.96
N GLY A 17 -26.79 30.27 -6.28
CA GLY A 17 -27.00 29.30 -5.20
C GLY A 17 -27.49 27.92 -5.63
N ARG A 18 -27.70 27.67 -6.93
CA ARG A 18 -28.35 26.45 -7.43
C ARG A 18 -27.46 25.23 -7.18
N LYS A 19 -28.04 24.15 -6.66
CA LYS A 19 -27.35 22.88 -6.39
C LYS A 19 -27.61 21.83 -7.47
N ILE A 20 -26.70 20.86 -7.56
CA ILE A 20 -26.81 19.68 -8.41
C ILE A 20 -26.66 18.40 -7.60
N THR A 21 -27.30 17.33 -8.08
CA THR A 21 -26.88 15.97 -7.76
C THR A 21 -25.74 15.63 -8.70
N VAL A 22 -24.54 15.44 -8.15
CA VAL A 22 -23.34 15.11 -8.93
C VAL A 22 -23.49 13.71 -9.52
N LYS A 23 -23.49 13.62 -10.85
CA LYS A 23 -23.53 12.36 -11.62
C LYS A 23 -22.25 12.11 -12.41
N GLY A 24 -21.40 13.12 -12.56
CA GLY A 24 -20.15 13.00 -13.29
C GLY A 24 -19.20 14.18 -13.10
N LEU A 25 -18.06 14.13 -13.77
CA LEU A 25 -16.99 15.10 -13.78
C LEU A 25 -16.65 15.42 -15.26
N MET A 26 -16.42 16.69 -15.56
CA MET A 26 -16.05 17.17 -16.89
C MET A 26 -14.68 17.85 -16.83
N LEU A 27 -13.74 17.32 -17.60
CA LEU A 27 -12.41 17.89 -17.73
C LEU A 27 -12.38 18.91 -18.87
N HIS A 28 -11.77 20.06 -18.58
CA HIS A 28 -11.61 21.17 -19.50
C HIS A 28 -10.14 21.60 -19.60
N SER A 29 -9.83 22.39 -20.62
CA SER A 29 -8.65 23.25 -20.64
C SER A 29 -9.03 24.67 -21.04
N VAL A 30 -8.32 25.66 -20.49
CA VAL A 30 -8.76 27.07 -20.50
C VAL A 30 -8.81 27.74 -21.88
N GLY A 31 -8.28 27.12 -22.93
CA GLY A 31 -8.38 27.59 -24.31
C GLY A 31 -7.63 28.88 -24.61
N CYS A 32 -6.66 29.26 -23.78
CA CYS A 32 -5.79 30.42 -24.01
C CYS A 32 -4.42 30.23 -23.32
N PRO A 33 -3.33 30.90 -23.77
CA PRO A 33 -1.97 30.68 -23.27
C PRO A 33 -1.74 31.32 -21.89
N GLN A 34 -2.46 30.83 -20.88
CA GLN A 34 -2.46 31.34 -19.53
C GLN A 34 -2.25 30.20 -18.53
N PRO A 35 -1.02 30.03 -18.01
CA PRO A 35 -0.74 28.96 -17.06
C PRO A 35 -1.17 29.31 -15.63
N LYS A 36 -1.42 30.57 -15.29
CA LYS A 36 -1.74 30.99 -13.92
C LYS A 36 -3.24 30.91 -13.65
N ALA A 37 -3.65 30.02 -12.75
CA ALA A 37 -5.03 29.91 -12.32
C ALA A 37 -5.55 31.23 -11.68
N SER A 38 -4.67 31.96 -11.00
CA SER A 38 -5.00 33.24 -10.37
C SER A 38 -5.49 34.30 -11.35
N ALA A 39 -5.09 34.25 -12.63
CA ALA A 39 -5.60 35.17 -13.65
C ALA A 39 -7.11 35.01 -13.86
N PHE A 40 -7.60 33.76 -13.89
CA PHE A 40 -9.02 33.44 -13.99
C PHE A 40 -9.75 33.69 -12.67
N ILE A 41 -9.20 33.23 -11.55
CA ILE A 41 -9.83 33.41 -10.23
C ILE A 41 -10.08 34.88 -9.93
N ASN A 42 -9.10 35.75 -10.22
CA ASN A 42 -9.23 37.18 -9.96
C ASN A 42 -10.22 37.86 -10.90
N SER A 43 -10.22 37.49 -12.19
CA SER A 43 -11.13 38.10 -13.17
C SER A 43 -12.57 37.62 -13.03
N TRP A 44 -12.78 36.34 -12.71
CA TRP A 44 -14.11 35.72 -12.62
C TRP A 44 -14.81 36.00 -11.28
N ASN A 45 -14.08 36.38 -10.22
CA ASN A 45 -14.68 36.78 -8.95
C ASN A 45 -15.20 38.23 -8.98
N SER A 46 -16.08 38.49 -9.94
CA SER A 46 -16.65 39.79 -10.25
C SER A 46 -18.15 39.66 -10.53
N PRO A 47 -18.99 40.59 -10.05
CA PRO A 47 -20.41 40.60 -10.39
C PRO A 47 -20.68 40.88 -11.88
N ALA A 48 -19.68 41.44 -12.60
CA ALA A 48 -19.76 41.68 -14.04
C ALA A 48 -19.38 40.47 -14.90
N HIS A 49 -18.88 39.38 -14.29
CA HIS A 49 -18.52 38.15 -15.01
C HIS A 49 -19.65 37.13 -14.90
N ASP A 50 -20.66 37.25 -15.75
CA ASP A 50 -21.92 36.48 -15.69
C ASP A 50 -22.03 35.37 -16.75
N SER A 51 -20.93 35.06 -17.44
CA SER A 51 -20.94 34.13 -18.58
C SER A 51 -20.42 32.73 -18.24
N SER A 52 -19.55 32.60 -17.23
CA SER A 52 -18.93 31.32 -16.88
C SER A 52 -18.53 31.21 -15.42
N CYS A 53 -18.48 29.97 -14.93
CA CYS A 53 -17.96 29.61 -13.62
C CYS A 53 -17.71 28.10 -13.56
N VAL A 54 -16.52 27.70 -13.11
CA VAL A 54 -16.11 26.29 -12.97
C VAL A 54 -15.85 25.94 -11.50
N HIS A 55 -15.85 24.65 -11.19
CA HIS A 55 -15.65 24.18 -9.83
C HIS A 55 -14.21 24.21 -9.38
N GLY A 56 -13.26 24.10 -10.31
CA GLY A 56 -11.87 24.35 -10.00
C GLY A 56 -10.98 24.64 -11.21
N PHE A 57 -9.85 25.24 -10.91
CA PHE A 57 -8.74 25.44 -11.84
C PHE A 57 -7.52 24.67 -11.36
N ILE A 58 -6.72 24.18 -12.31
CA ILE A 58 -5.41 23.56 -12.04
C ILE A 58 -4.34 24.48 -12.61
N ASP A 59 -3.48 25.01 -11.75
CA ASP A 59 -2.41 25.92 -12.16
C ASP A 59 -1.36 25.18 -12.98
N GLY A 60 -1.01 25.73 -14.15
CA GLY A 60 -0.06 25.15 -15.08
C GLY A 60 1.38 25.23 -14.59
N ASN A 61 1.71 26.15 -13.68
CA ASN A 61 3.08 26.35 -13.22
C ASN A 61 3.46 25.32 -12.14
N ASP A 62 2.56 25.05 -11.20
CA ASP A 62 2.87 24.23 -10.01
C ASP A 62 1.90 23.07 -9.77
N GLY A 63 0.79 22.97 -10.51
CA GLY A 63 -0.20 21.92 -10.35
C GLY A 63 -1.12 22.11 -9.14
N THR A 64 -1.10 23.27 -8.48
CA THR A 64 -2.03 23.59 -7.40
C THR A 64 -3.46 23.57 -7.95
N VAL A 65 -4.34 22.85 -7.26
CA VAL A 65 -5.77 22.84 -7.55
C VAL A 65 -6.45 23.90 -6.71
N TYR A 66 -7.16 24.81 -7.37
CA TYR A 66 -7.97 25.83 -6.74
C TYR A 66 -9.44 25.48 -6.88
N GLN A 67 -10.10 25.17 -5.76
CA GLN A 67 -11.55 25.02 -5.74
C GLN A 67 -12.22 26.40 -5.77
N THR A 68 -12.98 26.67 -6.82
CA THR A 68 -13.61 27.98 -7.08
C THR A 68 -15.13 27.98 -6.88
N LEU A 69 -15.73 26.80 -6.77
CA LEU A 69 -17.14 26.63 -6.47
C LEU A 69 -17.33 25.43 -5.52
N PRO A 70 -18.33 25.41 -4.62
CA PRO A 70 -18.66 24.18 -3.90
C PRO A 70 -18.96 23.05 -4.90
N TRP A 71 -18.43 21.85 -4.66
CA TRP A 71 -18.51 20.72 -5.60
C TRP A 71 -19.95 20.32 -6.00
N ASN A 72 -20.95 20.58 -5.15
CA ASN A 72 -22.37 20.32 -5.44
C ASN A 72 -23.15 21.54 -5.94
N HIS A 73 -22.47 22.65 -6.22
CA HIS A 73 -23.07 23.83 -6.82
C HIS A 73 -23.18 23.63 -8.34
N ARG A 74 -24.21 24.18 -8.97
CA ARG A 74 -24.37 24.17 -10.43
C ARG A 74 -23.37 25.16 -11.03
N GLY A 75 -22.34 24.67 -11.72
CA GLY A 75 -21.41 25.53 -12.48
C GLY A 75 -22.01 26.02 -13.79
N TRP A 76 -21.38 27.01 -14.42
CA TRP A 76 -21.65 27.49 -15.77
C TRP A 76 -20.40 27.21 -16.63
N HIS A 77 -20.10 25.93 -16.85
CA HIS A 77 -18.80 25.49 -17.38
C HIS A 77 -18.89 24.90 -18.80
N CYS A 78 -20.01 24.28 -19.18
CA CYS A 78 -20.08 23.54 -20.44
C CYS A 78 -21.23 23.95 -21.39
N GLY A 79 -21.95 25.03 -21.10
CA GLY A 79 -23.09 25.43 -21.92
C GLY A 79 -24.20 24.37 -21.96
N SER A 80 -24.90 24.26 -23.10
CA SER A 80 -25.98 23.28 -23.32
C SER A 80 -25.91 22.72 -24.75
N GLY A 81 -26.45 21.52 -24.95
CA GLY A 81 -26.72 20.93 -26.25
C GLY A 81 -28.19 20.51 -26.38
N ASN A 82 -28.51 19.77 -27.44
CA ASN A 82 -29.87 19.33 -27.76
C ASN A 82 -30.48 18.33 -26.76
N LYS A 83 -29.68 17.74 -25.88
CA LYS A 83 -30.10 16.81 -24.81
C LYS A 83 -29.97 17.41 -23.41
N GLY A 84 -29.78 18.72 -23.31
CA GLY A 84 -29.71 19.45 -22.05
C GLY A 84 -28.31 19.96 -21.74
N SER A 85 -27.95 20.03 -20.46
CA SER A 85 -26.73 20.70 -20.00
C SER A 85 -26.04 19.90 -18.91
N GLY A 86 -24.75 19.60 -19.13
CA GLY A 86 -23.85 18.98 -18.16
C GLY A 86 -23.69 19.84 -16.91
N ASN A 87 -23.93 21.16 -16.99
CA ASN A 87 -23.95 22.04 -15.82
C ASN A 87 -24.91 21.55 -14.73
N ASN A 88 -25.96 20.79 -15.09
CA ASN A 88 -26.94 20.27 -14.13
C ASN A 88 -26.50 18.97 -13.43
N THR A 89 -25.38 18.36 -13.84
CA THR A 89 -25.01 17.01 -13.42
C THR A 89 -23.51 16.82 -13.18
N HIS A 90 -22.65 17.65 -13.78
CA HIS A 90 -21.20 17.46 -13.78
C HIS A 90 -20.47 18.54 -13.00
N ILE A 91 -19.35 18.16 -12.40
CA ILE A 91 -18.34 19.07 -11.86
C ILE A 91 -17.37 19.42 -12.99
N GLY A 92 -17.25 20.70 -13.35
CA GLY A 92 -16.31 21.19 -14.37
C GLY A 92 -14.99 21.65 -13.77
N VAL A 93 -13.86 21.15 -14.31
CA VAL A 93 -12.51 21.52 -13.88
C VAL A 93 -11.66 21.94 -15.07
N GLU A 94 -11.02 23.10 -14.96
CA GLU A 94 -10.17 23.70 -15.99
C GLU A 94 -8.68 23.45 -15.75
N MET A 95 -7.98 22.85 -16.71
CA MET A 95 -6.52 22.82 -16.75
C MET A 95 -5.99 24.10 -17.39
N CYS A 96 -5.12 24.84 -16.68
CA CYS A 96 -4.45 26.00 -17.26
C CYS A 96 -3.44 25.57 -18.33
N GLU A 97 -3.35 26.33 -19.42
CA GLU A 97 -2.56 25.97 -20.59
C GLU A 97 -1.18 26.66 -20.62
N PRO A 98 -0.20 26.11 -21.35
CA PRO A 98 1.16 26.66 -21.36
C PRO A 98 1.21 28.09 -21.95
N ALA A 99 2.04 28.97 -21.39
CA ALA A 99 2.24 30.32 -21.94
C ALA A 99 2.90 30.35 -23.33
N CYS A 100 3.60 29.27 -23.71
CA CYS A 100 4.34 29.17 -24.97
C CYS A 100 3.50 28.69 -26.16
N ILE A 101 2.18 28.55 -26.02
CA ILE A 101 1.27 28.32 -27.16
C ILE A 101 0.71 29.65 -27.68
N ARG A 102 0.32 29.69 -28.96
CA ARG A 102 -0.39 30.81 -29.56
C ARG A 102 -1.49 30.27 -30.46
N TYR A 103 -2.74 30.46 -30.07
CA TYR A 103 -3.90 30.11 -30.89
C TYR A 103 -3.89 30.92 -32.19
N THR A 104 -4.10 30.22 -33.30
CA THR A 104 -4.10 30.80 -34.65
C THR A 104 -5.51 30.87 -35.22
N ALA A 105 -6.26 29.77 -35.15
CA ALA A 105 -7.65 29.69 -35.59
C ALA A 105 -8.37 28.54 -34.88
N GLY A 106 -9.51 28.84 -34.26
CA GLY A 106 -10.27 27.85 -33.48
C GLY A 106 -9.38 27.19 -32.42
N SER A 107 -9.37 25.87 -32.37
CA SER A 107 -8.55 25.08 -31.45
C SER A 107 -7.09 24.89 -31.92
N ASN A 108 -6.71 25.39 -33.10
CA ASN A 108 -5.35 25.24 -33.61
C ASN A 108 -4.39 26.27 -32.99
N PHE A 109 -3.17 25.84 -32.66
CA PHE A 109 -2.13 26.73 -32.12
C PHE A 109 -0.73 26.39 -32.64
N THR A 110 0.16 27.37 -32.59
CA THR A 110 1.62 27.15 -32.69
C THR A 110 2.23 27.10 -31.29
N CYS A 111 3.38 26.43 -31.14
CA CYS A 111 4.09 26.33 -29.86
C CYS A 111 5.55 26.71 -30.04
N SER A 112 6.02 27.70 -29.28
CA SER A 112 7.41 28.17 -29.33
C SER A 112 8.38 27.31 -28.50
N ASP A 113 7.86 26.57 -27.52
CA ASP A 113 8.63 25.65 -26.68
C ASP A 113 7.80 24.41 -26.33
N LEU A 114 7.98 23.37 -27.14
CA LEU A 114 7.23 22.11 -27.01
C LEU A 114 7.55 21.36 -25.70
N ALA A 115 8.80 21.45 -25.21
CA ALA A 115 9.20 20.75 -24.00
C ALA A 115 8.54 21.37 -22.77
N ALA A 116 8.55 22.71 -22.68
CA ALA A 116 7.84 23.43 -21.62
C ALA A 116 6.33 23.19 -21.69
N ALA A 117 5.74 23.21 -22.91
CA ALA A 117 4.32 22.95 -23.09
C ALA A 117 3.92 21.54 -22.62
N LYS A 118 4.70 20.51 -23.00
CA LYS A 118 4.50 19.13 -22.53
C LYS A 118 4.64 19.01 -21.02
N ALA A 119 5.56 19.75 -20.40
CA ALA A 119 5.73 19.73 -18.94
C ALA A 119 4.50 20.31 -18.22
N VAL A 120 3.94 21.42 -18.71
CA VAL A 120 2.69 22.00 -18.18
C VAL A 120 1.51 21.06 -18.39
N ALA A 121 1.37 20.48 -19.59
CA ALA A 121 0.30 19.52 -19.89
C ALA A 121 0.39 18.26 -19.00
N LYS A 122 1.59 17.71 -18.78
CA LYS A 122 1.81 16.59 -17.87
C LYS A 122 1.42 16.95 -16.44
N ARG A 123 1.88 18.10 -15.93
CA ARG A 123 1.62 18.55 -14.56
C ARG A 123 0.13 18.71 -14.29
N THR A 124 -0.57 19.39 -15.20
CA THR A 124 -2.02 19.61 -15.07
C THR A 124 -2.82 18.32 -15.23
N TYR A 125 -2.41 17.43 -16.14
CA TYR A 125 -2.98 16.09 -16.28
C TYR A 125 -2.85 15.27 -14.99
N GLU A 126 -1.67 15.21 -14.38
CA GLU A 126 -1.43 14.46 -13.15
C GLU A 126 -2.24 15.01 -11.97
N ALA A 127 -2.29 16.34 -11.82
CA ALA A 127 -3.13 16.98 -10.80
C ALA A 127 -4.64 16.75 -11.06
N ALA A 128 -5.07 16.73 -12.32
CA ALA A 128 -6.45 16.40 -12.69
C ALA A 128 -6.79 14.95 -12.34
N VAL A 129 -5.88 14.00 -12.58
CA VAL A 129 -6.07 12.59 -12.20
C VAL A 129 -6.30 12.46 -10.69
N GLU A 130 -5.47 13.11 -9.87
CA GLU A 130 -5.61 13.08 -8.41
C GLU A 130 -6.91 13.72 -7.92
N LEU A 131 -7.28 14.87 -8.49
CA LEU A 131 -8.53 15.56 -8.17
C LEU A 131 -9.76 14.72 -8.54
N PHE A 132 -9.79 14.18 -9.76
CA PHE A 132 -10.91 13.39 -10.26
C PHE A 132 -11.04 12.08 -9.48
N ALA A 133 -9.94 11.47 -9.05
CA ALA A 133 -9.98 10.30 -8.17
C ALA A 133 -10.60 10.63 -6.80
N MET A 134 -10.21 11.77 -6.19
CA MET A 134 -10.82 12.24 -4.94
C MET A 134 -12.33 12.50 -5.12
N LEU A 135 -12.73 13.17 -6.19
CA LEU A 135 -14.14 13.47 -6.46
C LEU A 135 -14.96 12.22 -6.78
N CYS A 136 -14.40 11.27 -7.52
CA CYS A 136 -15.05 9.99 -7.78
C CYS A 136 -15.26 9.19 -6.48
N LYS A 137 -14.28 9.17 -5.57
CA LYS A 137 -14.46 8.57 -4.22
C LYS A 137 -15.56 9.30 -3.44
N LYS A 138 -15.51 10.63 -3.39
CA LYS A 138 -16.45 11.47 -2.62
C LYS A 138 -17.91 11.29 -3.04
N TYR A 139 -18.16 11.08 -4.32
CA TYR A 139 -19.50 10.95 -4.90
C TYR A 139 -19.84 9.52 -5.33
N SER A 140 -19.02 8.53 -4.92
CA SER A 140 -19.22 7.10 -5.27
C SER A 140 -19.39 6.86 -6.79
N LEU A 141 -18.60 7.56 -7.59
CA LEU A 141 -18.62 7.48 -9.05
C LEU A 141 -17.62 6.45 -9.54
N ASP A 142 -18.00 5.63 -10.52
CA ASP A 142 -17.05 4.77 -11.23
C ASP A 142 -16.49 5.52 -12.44
N PRO A 143 -15.20 5.90 -12.46
CA PRO A 143 -14.64 6.71 -13.55
C PRO A 143 -14.60 5.98 -14.90
N LEU A 144 -14.78 4.66 -14.91
CA LEU A 144 -14.88 3.86 -16.13
C LEU A 144 -16.32 3.75 -16.66
N ALA A 145 -17.33 4.14 -15.87
CA ALA A 145 -18.72 4.07 -16.29
C ALA A 145 -19.04 5.17 -17.32
N ASP A 146 -19.94 4.84 -18.25
CA ASP A 146 -20.30 5.71 -19.36
C ASP A 146 -20.85 7.07 -18.87
N GLY A 147 -20.30 8.16 -19.41
CA GLY A 147 -20.75 9.52 -19.10
C GLY A 147 -20.35 10.05 -17.73
N VAL A 148 -19.64 9.28 -16.90
CA VAL A 148 -19.22 9.70 -15.55
C VAL A 148 -18.03 10.65 -15.62
N VAL A 149 -16.91 10.27 -16.24
CA VAL A 149 -15.78 11.17 -16.49
C VAL A 149 -15.71 11.44 -17.99
N ILE A 150 -15.88 12.69 -18.40
CA ILE A 150 -15.92 13.10 -19.81
C ILE A 150 -15.10 14.37 -20.03
N SER A 151 -14.69 14.62 -21.27
CA SER A 151 -14.23 15.96 -21.69
C SER A 151 -15.39 16.86 -22.12
N HIS A 152 -15.10 18.14 -22.39
CA HIS A 152 -16.06 19.02 -23.04
C HIS A 152 -16.48 18.46 -24.41
N ARG A 153 -15.51 18.02 -25.23
CA ARG A 153 -15.76 17.43 -26.55
C ARG A 153 -16.69 16.22 -26.51
N GLU A 154 -16.48 15.32 -25.55
CA GLU A 154 -17.36 14.16 -25.36
C GLU A 154 -18.74 14.60 -24.84
N GLY A 155 -18.81 15.63 -23.98
CA GLY A 155 -20.06 16.26 -23.57
C GLY A 155 -20.85 16.82 -24.75
N HIS A 156 -20.18 17.46 -25.71
CA HIS A 156 -20.79 17.95 -26.94
C HIS A 156 -21.36 16.80 -27.77
N SER A 157 -20.55 15.76 -27.97
CA SER A 157 -20.94 14.56 -28.72
C SER A 157 -22.16 13.86 -28.10
N ARG A 158 -22.34 13.99 -26.78
CA ARG A 158 -23.50 13.50 -26.03
C ARG A 158 -24.71 14.43 -26.07
N GLY A 159 -24.59 15.63 -26.64
CA GLY A 159 -25.65 16.63 -26.69
C GLY A 159 -25.89 17.37 -25.38
N ILE A 160 -24.94 17.33 -24.44
CA ILE A 160 -25.07 17.97 -23.12
C ILE A 160 -24.10 19.15 -22.91
N ALA A 161 -23.34 19.53 -23.94
CA ALA A 161 -22.42 20.67 -23.87
C ALA A 161 -22.33 21.43 -25.22
N SER A 162 -21.78 22.64 -25.17
CA SER A 162 -21.40 23.43 -26.35
C SER A 162 -20.30 22.74 -27.17
N SER A 163 -20.06 23.23 -28.39
CA SER A 163 -19.18 22.58 -29.38
C SER A 163 -17.68 22.77 -29.16
N HIS A 164 -17.21 22.89 -27.92
CA HIS A 164 -15.78 23.04 -27.66
C HIS A 164 -15.05 21.68 -27.72
N GLY A 165 -13.78 21.72 -28.11
CA GLY A 165 -12.94 20.55 -28.37
C GLY A 165 -11.97 20.15 -27.24
N ASP A 166 -12.03 20.83 -26.10
CA ASP A 166 -11.11 20.67 -24.98
C ASP A 166 -11.37 19.40 -24.14
N PRO A 167 -10.32 18.82 -23.52
CA PRO A 167 -8.90 19.20 -23.63
C PRO A 167 -8.15 18.46 -24.75
N GLU A 168 -8.82 17.62 -25.54
CA GLU A 168 -8.15 16.73 -26.50
C GLU A 168 -7.36 17.49 -27.59
N HIS A 169 -7.80 18.69 -27.99
CA HIS A 169 -7.05 19.49 -28.99
C HIS A 169 -5.65 19.87 -28.50
N LEU A 170 -5.51 20.15 -27.20
CA LEU A 170 -4.24 20.48 -26.56
C LEU A 170 -3.31 19.27 -26.54
N TRP A 171 -3.81 18.12 -26.07
CA TRP A 171 -3.03 16.90 -25.96
C TRP A 171 -2.56 16.37 -27.32
N ALA A 172 -3.44 16.42 -28.32
CA ALA A 172 -3.14 15.97 -29.68
C ALA A 172 -2.05 16.82 -30.33
N GLN A 173 -2.20 18.15 -30.33
CA GLN A 173 -1.23 19.05 -30.97
C GLN A 173 0.12 19.13 -30.25
N LEU A 174 0.14 18.90 -28.93
CA LEU A 174 1.40 18.74 -28.20
C LEU A 174 2.03 17.35 -28.37
N GLY A 175 1.32 16.36 -28.93
CA GLY A 175 1.84 15.00 -29.08
C GLY A 175 2.19 14.34 -27.75
N THR A 176 1.30 14.46 -26.76
CA THR A 176 1.49 13.84 -25.42
C THR A 176 1.12 12.37 -25.39
N GLY A 177 0.25 11.92 -26.31
CA GLY A 177 -0.36 10.59 -26.29
C GLY A 177 -1.50 10.44 -25.27
N TYR A 178 -1.91 11.51 -24.59
CA TYR A 178 -3.03 11.48 -23.65
C TYR A 178 -4.36 11.35 -24.38
N THR A 179 -5.27 10.57 -23.79
CA THR A 179 -6.63 10.32 -24.27
C THR A 179 -7.58 10.32 -23.09
N MET A 180 -8.87 10.58 -23.30
CA MET A 180 -9.86 10.49 -22.22
C MET A 180 -9.98 9.06 -21.67
N ASP A 181 -9.80 8.02 -22.49
CA ASP A 181 -9.77 6.64 -21.99
C ASP A 181 -8.54 6.36 -21.12
N GLY A 182 -7.38 6.88 -21.52
CA GLY A 182 -6.17 6.87 -20.69
C GLY A 182 -6.38 7.61 -19.37
N PHE A 183 -7.03 8.78 -19.42
CA PHE A 183 -7.35 9.59 -18.25
C PHE A 183 -8.29 8.85 -17.29
N ARG A 184 -9.38 8.25 -17.78
CA ARG A 184 -10.29 7.42 -16.97
C ARG A 184 -9.58 6.25 -16.29
N ARG A 185 -8.71 5.55 -17.03
CA ARG A 185 -7.88 4.48 -16.46
C ARG A 185 -6.91 5.00 -15.42
N ALA A 186 -6.28 6.15 -15.64
CA ALA A 186 -5.40 6.79 -14.68
C ALA A 186 -6.16 7.25 -13.43
N VAL A 187 -7.37 7.79 -13.57
CA VAL A 187 -8.27 8.12 -12.45
C VAL A 187 -8.67 6.86 -11.70
N LYS A 188 -9.05 5.78 -12.38
CA LYS A 188 -9.36 4.48 -11.74
C LYS A 188 -8.14 3.91 -11.00
N ALA A 189 -6.97 3.97 -11.62
CA ALA A 189 -5.71 3.56 -11.00
C ALA A 189 -5.38 4.43 -9.80
N ALA A 190 -5.55 5.75 -9.88
CA ALA A 190 -5.44 6.65 -8.74
C ALA A 190 -6.58 6.45 -7.73
N MET A 191 -7.71 5.86 -8.08
CA MET A 191 -8.70 5.46 -7.07
C MET A 191 -8.25 4.22 -6.31
N GLY A 192 -7.62 3.26 -6.99
CA GLY A 192 -7.04 2.04 -6.39
C GLY A 192 -5.61 2.20 -5.86
N GLY A 193 -4.95 3.32 -6.18
CA GLY A 193 -3.52 3.57 -5.96
C GLY A 193 -3.19 5.00 -5.52
N ALA A 194 -4.19 5.90 -5.40
CA ALA A 194 -4.09 6.91 -4.36
C ALA A 194 -4.18 6.13 -3.07
N SER A 195 -3.07 6.14 -2.36
CA SER A 195 -3.06 6.41 -0.94
C SER A 195 -4.46 6.80 -0.46
N SER A 196 -5.16 5.79 0.03
CA SER A 196 -6.14 6.01 1.08
C SER A 196 -5.46 6.95 2.09
N GLY A 197 -6.20 7.81 2.78
CA GLY A 197 -5.66 8.69 3.83
C GLY A 197 -5.09 7.92 5.04
N THR A 198 -4.45 6.78 4.77
CA THR A 198 -3.98 5.67 5.57
C THR A 198 -2.52 5.33 5.21
N ASP A 199 -1.85 6.11 4.34
CA ASP A 199 -0.38 6.03 4.16
C ASP A 199 0.38 6.23 5.49
N GLY A 200 -0.25 6.91 6.45
CA GLY A 200 0.19 7.01 7.84
C GLY A 200 -0.55 6.11 8.83
N TYR A 201 -1.53 5.32 8.37
CA TYR A 201 -2.29 4.45 9.25
C TYR A 201 -1.58 3.12 9.49
N THR A 202 -1.85 2.54 10.64
CA THR A 202 -1.14 1.37 11.10
C THR A 202 -1.88 0.11 10.69
N LYS A 203 -1.27 -0.70 9.80
CA LYS A 203 -1.82 -2.01 9.43
C LYS A 203 -1.85 -2.96 10.64
N ILE A 204 -2.95 -3.70 10.79
CA ILE A 204 -3.09 -4.77 11.78
C ILE A 204 -2.34 -6.03 11.34
N MET A 205 -2.39 -6.34 10.04
CA MET A 205 -1.61 -7.44 9.46
C MET A 205 -0.14 -7.03 9.28
N GLY A 206 0.78 -7.93 9.61
CA GLY A 206 2.22 -7.71 9.43
C GLY A 206 3.06 -8.27 10.58
N ASN A 207 4.36 -8.00 10.51
CA ASN A 207 5.29 -8.37 11.56
C ASN A 207 5.21 -7.39 12.73
N THR A 208 5.23 -7.93 13.94
CA THR A 208 5.39 -7.15 15.17
C THR A 208 6.64 -6.27 15.10
N VAL A 209 6.53 -5.04 15.59
CA VAL A 209 7.62 -4.05 15.65
C VAL A 209 8.21 -3.95 17.06
N ALA A 210 7.38 -4.00 18.11
CA ALA A 210 7.87 -3.95 19.49
C ALA A 210 8.47 -5.28 19.97
N THR A 211 9.50 -5.24 20.81
CA THR A 211 10.04 -6.45 21.46
C THR A 211 9.22 -6.84 22.70
N ALA A 212 9.36 -8.09 23.16
CA ALA A 212 8.73 -8.54 24.41
C ALA A 212 9.22 -7.72 25.61
N GLU A 213 10.48 -7.29 25.59
CA GLU A 213 11.11 -6.50 26.63
C GLU A 213 10.54 -5.09 26.68
N GLN A 214 10.30 -4.45 25.52
CA GLN A 214 9.61 -3.15 25.45
C GLN A 214 8.19 -3.24 26.01
N MET A 215 7.44 -4.29 25.62
CA MET A 215 6.09 -4.53 26.12
C MET A 215 6.06 -4.77 27.64
N LYS A 216 6.97 -5.61 28.16
CA LYS A 216 7.12 -5.86 29.60
C LYS A 216 7.52 -4.60 30.37
N ALA A 217 8.48 -3.83 29.85
CA ALA A 217 8.98 -2.61 30.48
C ALA A 217 7.88 -1.54 30.54
N TYR A 218 7.16 -1.34 29.44
CA TYR A 218 6.01 -0.43 29.39
C TYR A 218 4.96 -0.82 30.43
N LEU A 219 4.63 -2.11 30.50
CA LEU A 219 3.63 -2.62 31.44
C LEU A 219 4.05 -2.42 32.89
N LYS A 220 5.30 -2.74 33.25
CA LYS A 220 5.83 -2.48 34.60
C LYS A 220 5.79 -0.99 34.96
N ALA A 221 6.05 -0.10 34.01
CA ALA A 221 5.99 1.34 34.23
C ALA A 221 4.55 1.85 34.47
N LYS A 222 3.56 1.27 33.78
CA LYS A 222 2.14 1.65 33.92
C LYS A 222 1.42 0.93 35.07
N ASN A 223 1.87 -0.26 35.41
CA ASN A 223 1.34 -1.10 36.48
C ASN A 223 2.50 -1.73 37.26
N PRO A 224 3.09 -1.02 38.23
CA PRO A 224 4.17 -1.55 39.06
C PRO A 224 3.80 -2.80 39.85
N GLY A 225 2.49 -3.00 40.11
CA GLY A 225 1.94 -4.17 40.78
C GLY A 225 1.52 -5.30 39.84
N VAL A 226 1.91 -5.26 38.56
CA VAL A 226 1.53 -6.28 37.58
C VAL A 226 1.98 -7.67 38.02
N ALA A 227 1.08 -8.65 37.94
CA ALA A 227 1.38 -10.03 38.29
C ALA A 227 2.45 -10.61 37.36
N GLN A 228 3.35 -11.43 37.90
CA GLN A 228 4.42 -12.08 37.12
C GLN A 228 3.86 -12.93 35.98
N SER A 229 2.73 -13.62 36.19
CA SER A 229 2.05 -14.40 35.16
C SER A 229 1.63 -13.58 33.93
N VAL A 230 1.32 -12.29 34.11
CA VAL A 230 1.01 -11.37 32.99
C VAL A 230 2.28 -11.03 32.22
N LEU A 231 3.41 -10.86 32.90
CA LEU A 231 4.70 -10.64 32.24
C LEU A 231 5.15 -11.90 31.47
N ASP A 232 4.92 -13.08 32.03
CA ASP A 232 5.32 -14.36 31.46
C ASP A 232 4.54 -14.69 30.18
N MET A 233 3.30 -14.21 30.04
CA MET A 233 2.51 -14.41 28.83
C MET A 233 2.77 -13.37 27.71
N VAL A 234 3.51 -12.29 27.95
CA VAL A 234 3.81 -11.28 26.91
C VAL A 234 4.39 -11.90 25.62
N PRO A 235 5.35 -12.84 25.66
CA PRO A 235 5.87 -13.49 24.46
C PRO A 235 4.81 -14.23 23.64
N LEU A 236 3.69 -14.66 24.24
CA LEU A 236 2.61 -15.34 23.52
C LEU A 236 1.94 -14.42 22.49
N TYR A 237 1.85 -13.12 22.75
CA TYR A 237 1.35 -12.16 21.75
C TYR A 237 2.21 -12.17 20.49
N LEU A 238 3.54 -12.30 20.64
CA LEU A 238 4.47 -12.37 19.52
C LEU A 238 4.32 -13.67 18.73
N SER A 239 4.26 -14.82 19.42
CA SER A 239 4.16 -16.12 18.76
C SER A 239 2.80 -16.32 18.08
N GLU A 240 1.70 -15.99 18.76
CA GLU A 240 0.35 -16.11 18.21
C GLU A 240 0.12 -15.11 17.08
N GLY A 241 0.57 -13.86 17.23
CA GLY A 241 0.52 -12.86 16.17
C GLY A 241 1.27 -13.30 14.93
N LYS A 242 2.53 -13.74 15.09
CA LYS A 242 3.36 -14.27 13.98
C LYS A 242 2.69 -15.44 13.27
N ALA A 243 2.08 -16.37 14.02
CA ALA A 243 1.42 -17.53 13.44
C ALA A 243 0.26 -17.14 12.51
N GLU A 244 -0.49 -16.08 12.84
CA GLU A 244 -1.63 -15.62 12.05
C GLU A 244 -1.31 -14.50 11.06
N GLY A 245 -0.09 -13.95 11.09
CA GLY A 245 0.32 -12.79 10.29
C GLY A 245 -0.21 -11.46 10.85
N VAL A 246 -0.57 -11.42 12.12
CA VAL A 246 -1.08 -10.24 12.83
C VAL A 246 0.02 -9.65 13.70
N ARG A 247 0.07 -8.33 13.77
CA ARG A 247 0.95 -7.61 14.70
C ARG A 247 0.57 -7.89 16.15
N GLY A 248 1.38 -8.72 16.80
CA GLY A 248 1.19 -9.11 18.21
C GLY A 248 1.32 -7.94 19.19
N ASP A 249 2.14 -6.94 18.84
CA ASP A 249 2.28 -5.72 19.63
C ASP A 249 1.03 -4.83 19.61
N ILE A 250 0.27 -4.84 18.51
CA ILE A 250 -1.06 -4.19 18.45
C ILE A 250 -2.06 -4.92 19.34
N ALA A 251 -2.09 -6.26 19.28
CA ALA A 251 -2.93 -7.06 20.17
C ALA A 251 -2.60 -6.80 21.65
N PHE A 252 -1.31 -6.73 22.00
CA PHE A 252 -0.90 -6.38 23.37
C PHE A 252 -1.29 -4.95 23.76
N ALA A 253 -1.10 -3.96 22.89
CA ALA A 253 -1.50 -2.58 23.14
C ALA A 253 -3.03 -2.45 23.36
N GLN A 254 -3.81 -3.17 22.56
CA GLN A 254 -5.25 -3.28 22.76
C GLN A 254 -5.59 -3.92 24.11
N SER A 255 -4.89 -4.98 24.51
CA SER A 255 -5.12 -5.61 25.81
C SER A 255 -4.83 -4.68 26.98
N CYS A 256 -3.77 -3.87 26.87
CA CYS A 256 -3.50 -2.81 27.84
C CYS A 256 -4.64 -1.78 27.91
N LEU A 257 -5.26 -1.42 26.78
CA LEU A 257 -6.41 -0.53 26.77
C LEU A 257 -7.62 -1.14 27.49
N GLU A 258 -7.99 -2.37 27.12
CA GLU A 258 -9.21 -3.05 27.58
C GLU A 258 -9.17 -3.45 29.06
N THR A 259 -7.97 -3.72 29.58
CA THR A 259 -7.76 -4.18 30.96
C THR A 259 -7.25 -3.08 31.90
N GLY A 260 -7.02 -1.87 31.39
CA GLY A 260 -6.39 -0.80 32.17
C GLY A 260 -4.93 -1.10 32.54
N ASN A 261 -4.14 -1.63 31.60
CA ASN A 261 -2.79 -2.16 31.81
C ASN A 261 -2.77 -3.33 32.81
N PHE A 262 -3.71 -4.27 32.65
CA PHE A 262 -3.85 -5.47 33.47
C PHE A 262 -4.09 -5.21 34.96
N THR A 263 -4.64 -4.03 35.30
CA THR A 263 -5.17 -3.79 36.65
C THR A 263 -6.58 -4.35 36.80
N PHE A 264 -7.31 -4.47 35.69
CA PHE A 264 -8.73 -4.85 35.61
C PHE A 264 -9.66 -3.97 36.46
N SER A 265 -9.18 -2.80 36.88
CA SER A 265 -9.97 -1.82 37.64
C SER A 265 -11.08 -1.28 36.74
N ALA A 266 -12.33 -1.57 37.09
CA ALA A 266 -13.52 -1.28 36.28
C ALA A 266 -13.62 -2.02 34.93
N SER A 267 -12.91 -3.15 34.78
CA SER A 267 -13.05 -4.02 33.61
C SER A 267 -14.20 -5.03 33.79
N ALA A 268 -14.89 -5.36 32.70
CA ALA A 268 -15.94 -6.38 32.66
C ALA A 268 -15.39 -7.82 32.62
N VAL A 269 -14.07 -7.96 32.66
CA VAL A 269 -13.33 -9.23 32.66
C VAL A 269 -12.29 -9.23 33.78
N THR A 270 -11.89 -10.43 34.23
CA THR A 270 -10.83 -10.62 35.23
C THR A 270 -9.63 -11.34 34.64
N LEU A 271 -8.48 -11.28 35.34
CA LEU A 271 -7.28 -12.01 34.95
C LEU A 271 -7.52 -13.52 34.76
N SER A 272 -8.31 -14.14 35.63
CA SER A 272 -8.62 -15.58 35.57
C SER A 272 -9.46 -15.99 34.36
N GLN A 273 -10.12 -15.05 33.68
CA GLN A 273 -10.89 -15.36 32.47
C GLN A 273 -10.00 -15.50 31.24
N ASN A 274 -8.72 -15.12 31.31
CA ASN A 274 -7.82 -15.07 30.15
C ASN A 274 -8.38 -14.27 28.97
N ASN A 275 -9.30 -13.34 29.22
CA ASN A 275 -9.92 -12.51 28.19
C ASN A 275 -9.36 -11.10 28.30
N PHE A 276 -8.30 -10.82 27.54
CA PHE A 276 -7.56 -9.58 27.67
C PHE A 276 -8.06 -8.47 26.74
N CYS A 277 -9.07 -8.74 25.91
CA CYS A 277 -9.61 -7.78 24.94
C CYS A 277 -11.11 -7.47 25.14
N GLY A 278 -11.69 -7.85 26.28
CA GLY A 278 -13.10 -7.61 26.57
C GLY A 278 -14.06 -8.40 25.65
N MET A 279 -13.60 -9.50 25.06
CA MET A 279 -14.36 -10.25 24.07
C MET A 279 -15.69 -10.73 24.66
N GLY A 280 -16.80 -10.45 23.97
CA GLY A 280 -18.14 -10.84 24.41
C GLY A 280 -18.82 -9.84 25.35
N VAL A 281 -18.16 -8.75 25.74
CA VAL A 281 -18.79 -7.65 26.49
C VAL A 281 -19.56 -6.76 25.49
N THR A 282 -20.88 -6.95 25.39
CA THR A 282 -21.72 -6.20 24.43
C THR A 282 -22.56 -5.09 25.05
N ALA A 283 -22.60 -4.95 26.38
CA ALA A 283 -23.21 -3.84 27.11
C ALA A 283 -22.68 -3.77 28.56
N ASN A 284 -22.90 -2.64 29.22
CA ASN A 284 -22.53 -2.43 30.61
C ASN A 284 -23.18 -3.47 31.52
N GLY A 285 -22.39 -4.08 32.41
CA GLY A 285 -22.85 -5.10 33.36
C GLY A 285 -22.80 -6.54 32.86
N MET A 286 -22.48 -6.79 31.58
CA MET A 286 -22.25 -8.15 31.08
C MET A 286 -20.81 -8.60 31.31
N LYS A 287 -20.64 -9.87 31.71
CA LYS A 287 -19.33 -10.51 31.81
C LYS A 287 -18.85 -10.96 30.43
N GLY A 288 -17.57 -10.75 30.16
CA GLY A 288 -16.94 -11.25 28.93
C GLY A 288 -16.77 -12.77 28.91
N ASN A 289 -16.36 -13.29 27.76
CA ASN A 289 -15.99 -14.70 27.57
C ASN A 289 -14.82 -15.12 28.48
N SER A 290 -14.63 -16.43 28.64
CA SER A 290 -13.50 -17.03 29.36
C SER A 290 -12.78 -18.06 28.49
N PHE A 291 -11.47 -18.19 28.68
CA PHE A 291 -10.62 -19.12 27.95
C PHE A 291 -9.76 -19.93 28.92
N ASP A 292 -9.51 -21.20 28.59
CA ASP A 292 -8.82 -22.14 29.48
C ASP A 292 -7.39 -21.71 29.82
N THR A 293 -6.70 -21.09 28.86
CA THR A 293 -5.31 -20.66 29.02
C THR A 293 -5.10 -19.23 28.52
N PRO A 294 -4.08 -18.52 29.03
CA PRO A 294 -3.66 -17.23 28.47
C PRO A 294 -3.39 -17.31 26.96
N GLN A 295 -2.78 -18.42 26.51
CA GLN A 295 -2.52 -18.64 25.09
C GLN A 295 -3.81 -18.66 24.26
N PHE A 296 -4.85 -19.36 24.71
CA PHE A 296 -6.13 -19.43 24.00
C PHE A 296 -6.87 -18.09 23.99
N GLY A 297 -6.80 -17.33 25.09
CA GLY A 297 -7.31 -15.98 25.15
C GLY A 297 -6.65 -15.03 24.15
N ILE A 298 -5.31 -15.04 24.13
CA ILE A 298 -4.50 -14.23 23.19
C ILE A 298 -4.76 -14.69 21.75
N ARG A 299 -4.84 -16.00 21.49
CA ARG A 299 -5.18 -16.54 20.17
C ARG A 299 -6.55 -16.07 19.70
N ALA A 300 -7.58 -16.14 20.54
CA ALA A 300 -8.91 -15.67 20.20
C ALA A 300 -8.90 -14.19 19.80
N GLN A 301 -8.21 -13.34 20.58
CA GLN A 301 -8.03 -11.93 20.24
C GLN A 301 -7.33 -11.73 18.90
N VAL A 302 -6.21 -12.41 18.67
CA VAL A 302 -5.45 -12.33 17.41
C VAL A 302 -6.30 -12.76 16.21
N GLN A 303 -7.09 -13.82 16.37
CA GLN A 303 -8.03 -14.28 15.34
C GLN A 303 -9.13 -13.26 15.09
N HIS A 304 -9.62 -12.58 16.12
CA HIS A 304 -10.62 -11.52 15.99
C HIS A 304 -10.06 -10.30 15.24
N LEU A 305 -8.84 -9.87 15.57
CA LEU A 305 -8.13 -8.82 14.83
C LEU A 305 -7.90 -9.20 13.37
N LYS A 306 -7.52 -10.45 13.09
CA LYS A 306 -7.43 -10.98 11.71
C LYS A 306 -8.78 -10.98 11.01
N ALA A 307 -9.87 -11.25 11.73
CA ALA A 307 -11.22 -11.18 11.19
C ALA A 307 -11.55 -9.78 10.68
N TYR A 308 -11.20 -8.75 11.44
CA TYR A 308 -11.33 -7.37 11.00
C TYR A 308 -10.40 -7.02 9.83
N ALA A 309 -9.13 -7.44 9.89
CA ALA A 309 -8.10 -6.91 9.01
C ALA A 309 -7.86 -7.65 7.69
N SER A 310 -8.35 -8.88 7.54
CA SER A 310 -8.04 -9.72 6.38
C SER A 310 -9.22 -10.64 6.01
N THR A 311 -9.21 -11.19 4.80
CA THR A 311 -10.06 -12.30 4.37
C THR A 311 -9.35 -13.65 4.37
N ASP A 312 -8.05 -13.68 4.69
CA ASP A 312 -7.24 -14.90 4.73
C ASP A 312 -7.71 -15.89 5.77
N ALA A 313 -7.62 -17.18 5.42
CA ALA A 313 -7.90 -18.27 6.35
C ALA A 313 -7.01 -18.20 7.60
N LEU A 314 -7.56 -18.66 8.74
CA LEU A 314 -6.79 -18.89 9.95
C LEU A 314 -5.74 -19.97 9.73
N LYS A 315 -4.58 -19.83 10.37
CA LYS A 315 -3.52 -20.85 10.35
C LYS A 315 -3.72 -21.89 11.44
N ASN A 316 -4.24 -21.48 12.59
CA ASN A 316 -4.60 -22.37 13.69
C ASN A 316 -6.11 -22.61 13.75
N ALA A 317 -6.51 -23.61 14.54
CA ALA A 317 -7.92 -23.85 14.85
C ALA A 317 -8.59 -22.59 15.44
N CYS A 318 -9.83 -22.33 15.03
CA CYS A 318 -10.59 -21.16 15.47
C CYS A 318 -10.99 -21.31 16.95
N ILE A 319 -10.42 -20.45 17.81
CA ILE A 319 -10.76 -20.33 19.24
C ILE A 319 -11.72 -19.16 19.47
N ASP A 320 -11.67 -18.13 18.62
CA ASP A 320 -12.58 -16.99 18.69
C ASP A 320 -14.05 -17.41 18.43
N PRO A 321 -14.93 -17.40 19.45
CA PRO A 321 -16.33 -17.79 19.29
C PRO A 321 -17.16 -16.74 18.53
N ARG A 322 -16.62 -15.53 18.34
CA ARG A 322 -17.27 -14.40 17.67
C ARG A 322 -16.77 -14.18 16.26
N PHE A 323 -15.81 -14.98 15.80
CA PHE A 323 -15.17 -14.86 14.49
C PHE A 323 -16.19 -14.78 13.34
N LYS A 324 -17.23 -15.62 13.41
CA LYS A 324 -18.31 -15.70 12.43
C LYS A 324 -19.20 -14.46 12.33
N TYR A 325 -19.18 -13.58 13.33
CA TYR A 325 -20.01 -12.37 13.36
C TYR A 325 -19.32 -11.16 12.71
N VAL A 326 -18.01 -11.24 12.45
CA VAL A 326 -17.26 -10.14 11.84
C VAL A 326 -17.41 -10.21 10.33
N THR A 327 -17.78 -9.10 9.69
CA THR A 327 -17.59 -9.00 8.23
C THR A 327 -16.09 -9.00 7.96
N ARG A 328 -15.58 -10.09 7.38
CA ARG A 328 -14.14 -10.28 7.17
C ARG A 328 -13.53 -9.14 6.33
N GLY A 329 -12.39 -8.61 6.76
CA GLY A 329 -11.63 -7.58 6.05
C GLY A 329 -12.22 -6.17 6.11
N CYS A 330 -13.16 -5.90 7.03
CA CYS A 330 -13.83 -4.59 7.13
C CYS A 330 -13.02 -3.50 7.86
N ALA A 331 -11.87 -3.81 8.45
CA ALA A 331 -11.01 -2.84 9.11
C ALA A 331 -9.53 -3.25 8.99
N GLU A 332 -8.88 -2.90 7.88
CA GLU A 332 -7.46 -3.23 7.60
C GLU A 332 -6.48 -2.54 8.59
N TYR A 333 -6.85 -1.35 9.08
CA TYR A 333 -6.00 -0.50 9.92
C TYR A 333 -6.51 -0.40 11.36
N VAL A 334 -5.60 -0.16 12.31
CA VAL A 334 -5.93 0.00 13.75
C VAL A 334 -6.92 1.14 13.97
N GLU A 335 -6.75 2.23 13.23
CA GLU A 335 -7.61 3.42 13.23
C GLU A 335 -9.06 3.04 12.93
N TRP A 336 -9.28 2.05 12.06
CA TRP A 336 -10.60 1.56 11.65
C TRP A 336 -11.21 0.51 12.59
N LEU A 337 -10.53 0.18 13.69
CA LEU A 337 -11.17 -0.58 14.78
C LEU A 337 -12.21 0.29 15.51
N GLY A 338 -12.16 1.61 15.39
CA GLY A 338 -13.23 2.51 15.82
C GLY A 338 -14.28 2.67 14.73
N GLN A 339 -15.56 2.38 15.04
CA GLN A 339 -16.66 2.46 14.06
C GLN A 339 -16.87 3.87 13.51
N LYS A 340 -16.49 4.92 14.26
CA LYS A 340 -16.65 6.32 13.83
C LYS A 340 -15.56 6.75 12.84
N GLU A 341 -14.39 6.12 12.93
CA GLU A 341 -13.23 6.39 12.08
C GLU A 341 -13.15 5.46 10.87
N ASN A 342 -13.89 4.35 10.89
CA ASN A 342 -14.01 3.43 9.77
C ASN A 342 -15.04 3.95 8.75
N PRO A 343 -14.66 4.12 7.47
CA PRO A 343 -15.58 4.55 6.41
C PRO A 343 -16.83 3.69 6.24
N ASP A 344 -16.74 2.40 6.57
CA ASP A 344 -17.85 1.44 6.46
C ASP A 344 -18.72 1.41 7.73
N GLY A 345 -18.42 2.23 8.74
CA GLY A 345 -19.12 2.24 10.02
C GLY A 345 -18.93 0.96 10.85
N LYS A 346 -17.97 0.10 10.47
CA LYS A 346 -17.66 -1.18 11.13
C LYS A 346 -16.43 -1.03 12.02
N GLY A 347 -16.26 -1.93 12.97
CA GLY A 347 -15.13 -1.85 13.89
C GLY A 347 -15.37 -2.62 15.17
N TRP A 348 -14.32 -2.73 15.97
CA TRP A 348 -14.33 -3.37 17.29
C TRP A 348 -15.19 -2.59 18.28
N ALA A 349 -15.03 -1.26 18.32
CA ALA A 349 -15.68 -0.40 19.30
C ALA A 349 -16.58 0.65 18.64
N ALA A 350 -17.75 0.89 19.25
CA ALA A 350 -18.72 1.89 18.79
C ALA A 350 -18.31 3.34 19.09
N GLY A 351 -17.45 3.55 20.08
CA GLY A 351 -16.96 4.87 20.48
C GLY A 351 -15.90 5.43 19.55
N ALA A 352 -15.82 6.77 19.48
CA ALA A 352 -14.80 7.48 18.71
C ALA A 352 -13.40 7.35 19.35
N GLY A 353 -12.37 7.45 18.51
CA GLY A 353 -10.96 7.49 18.90
C GLY A 353 -10.42 6.16 19.44
N TYR A 354 -11.09 5.03 19.18
CA TYR A 354 -10.66 3.73 19.70
C TYR A 354 -9.28 3.33 19.17
N GLY A 355 -9.09 3.39 17.84
CA GLY A 355 -7.81 3.09 17.22
C GLY A 355 -6.69 4.03 17.70
N GLU A 356 -6.98 5.32 17.84
CA GLU A 356 -6.02 6.32 18.35
C GLU A 356 -5.50 5.96 19.75
N LYS A 357 -6.37 5.49 20.65
CA LYS A 357 -5.98 5.05 22.01
C LYS A 357 -5.03 3.84 21.96
N ILE A 358 -5.31 2.87 21.09
CA ILE A 358 -4.41 1.71 20.88
C ILE A 358 -3.04 2.21 20.39
N LEU A 359 -3.02 3.13 19.42
CA LEU A 359 -1.79 3.66 18.85
C LEU A 359 -1.00 4.51 19.83
N SER A 360 -1.67 5.25 20.72
CA SER A 360 -1.02 5.98 21.81
C SER A 360 -0.27 5.02 22.75
N ILE A 361 -0.90 3.90 23.13
CA ILE A 361 -0.25 2.85 23.93
C ILE A 361 0.90 2.21 23.16
N LEU A 362 0.69 1.84 21.89
CA LEU A 362 1.71 1.26 21.04
C LEU A 362 2.94 2.19 20.89
N LYS A 363 2.71 3.49 20.70
CA LYS A 363 3.77 4.51 20.68
C LYS A 363 4.50 4.56 22.03
N GLY A 364 3.78 4.46 23.15
CA GLY A 364 4.37 4.35 24.48
C GLY A 364 5.25 3.11 24.64
N ILE A 365 4.81 1.94 24.12
CA ILE A 365 5.60 0.71 24.11
C ILE A 365 6.87 0.90 23.28
N LEU A 366 6.74 1.41 22.06
CA LEU A 366 7.88 1.61 21.14
C LEU A 366 8.87 2.67 21.65
N GLY A 367 8.37 3.71 22.32
CA GLY A 367 9.16 4.75 22.96
C GLY A 367 9.73 4.36 24.33
N THR A 368 9.29 3.23 24.91
CA THR A 368 9.90 2.69 26.11
C THR A 368 11.29 2.19 25.72
N ALA A 369 12.31 2.79 26.32
CA ALA A 369 13.63 2.18 26.38
C ALA A 369 13.47 0.87 27.14
N GLY A 370 13.11 -0.20 26.42
CA GLY A 370 13.30 -1.55 26.92
C GLY A 370 14.75 -1.58 27.36
N GLY A 371 14.99 -1.79 28.66
CA GLY A 371 16.30 -1.62 29.28
C GLY A 371 17.37 -2.08 28.31
N THR A 372 18.17 -1.11 27.86
CA THR A 372 19.16 -1.36 26.83
C THR A 372 20.15 -2.39 27.37
N LEU A 373 19.99 -3.66 27.00
CA LEU A 373 21.08 -4.15 26.17
C LEU A 373 20.96 -3.31 24.91
N LYS A 374 21.86 -2.33 24.77
CA LYS A 374 22.13 -1.72 23.46
C LYS A 374 22.11 -2.89 22.46
N PRO A 375 21.57 -2.75 21.23
CA PRO A 375 22.26 -3.44 20.16
C PRO A 375 23.69 -2.91 20.27
N ALA A 376 24.59 -3.70 20.84
CA ALA A 376 25.99 -3.52 20.51
C ALA A 376 26.00 -3.47 18.99
N GLU A 377 26.72 -2.51 18.42
CA GLU A 377 26.86 -2.40 16.97
C GLU A 377 27.20 -3.79 16.44
N ALA A 378 26.22 -4.50 15.85
CA ALA A 378 26.29 -5.95 15.84
C ALA A 378 27.52 -6.39 15.03
N TRP A 379 28.54 -6.88 15.72
CA TRP A 379 29.78 -7.26 15.06
C TRP A 379 29.63 -8.65 14.49
N TYR A 380 29.70 -8.73 13.17
CA TYR A 380 29.86 -9.99 12.46
C TYR A 380 31.30 -10.48 12.63
N ARG A 381 31.47 -11.63 13.27
CA ARG A 381 32.79 -12.27 13.45
C ARG A 381 32.99 -13.32 12.37
N VAL A 382 34.14 -13.27 11.68
CA VAL A 382 34.52 -14.28 10.70
C VAL A 382 35.51 -15.25 11.36
N ARG A 383 35.07 -16.48 11.62
CA ARG A 383 35.84 -17.52 12.36
C ARG A 383 35.60 -18.90 11.74
N LYS A 384 36.43 -19.90 12.05
CA LYS A 384 36.16 -21.31 11.69
C LYS A 384 35.02 -21.90 12.53
N SER A 385 34.99 -21.58 13.82
CA SER A 385 33.89 -21.87 14.73
C SER A 385 33.74 -20.74 15.74
N TRP A 386 32.59 -20.66 16.43
CA TRP A 386 32.41 -19.62 17.45
C TRP A 386 33.39 -19.74 18.61
N ALA A 387 33.63 -20.98 19.08
CA ALA A 387 34.54 -21.31 20.17
C ALA A 387 36.02 -21.09 19.81
N ASP A 388 36.37 -21.17 18.53
CA ASP A 388 37.74 -20.96 18.02
C ASP A 388 38.01 -19.47 17.77
N ALA A 389 38.19 -18.71 18.85
CA ALA A 389 38.44 -17.26 18.77
C ALA A 389 39.77 -16.90 18.08
N SER A 390 40.79 -17.78 18.13
CA SER A 390 42.09 -17.55 17.49
C SER A 390 42.03 -17.65 15.96
N SER A 391 41.03 -18.35 15.41
CA SER A 391 40.77 -18.38 13.97
C SER A 391 40.16 -17.10 13.38
N GLN A 392 39.94 -16.04 14.18
CA GLN A 392 39.22 -14.86 13.71
C GLN A 392 39.98 -14.12 12.60
N LYS A 393 39.36 -14.02 11.42
CA LYS A 393 39.89 -13.28 10.26
C LYS A 393 39.43 -11.84 10.22
N GLY A 394 38.30 -11.54 10.83
CA GLY A 394 37.76 -10.20 10.83
C GLY A 394 36.54 -10.03 11.71
N ALA A 395 36.24 -8.76 11.91
CA ALA A 395 35.18 -8.24 12.75
C ALA A 395 34.58 -7.07 11.98
N PHE A 396 33.31 -7.16 11.61
CA PHE A 396 32.69 -6.17 10.73
C PHE A 396 31.36 -5.70 11.27
N LYS A 397 31.08 -4.40 11.12
CA LYS A 397 29.74 -3.83 11.36
C LYS A 397 28.79 -4.05 10.16
N SER A 398 29.36 -4.36 8.99
CA SER A 398 28.60 -4.65 7.75
C SER A 398 28.63 -6.15 7.46
N LEU A 399 27.45 -6.76 7.35
CA LEU A 399 27.30 -8.17 6.96
C LEU A 399 27.91 -8.44 5.59
N GLU A 400 27.76 -7.52 4.64
CA GLU A 400 28.33 -7.63 3.30
C GLU A 400 29.87 -7.68 3.32
N ASN A 401 30.51 -6.89 4.19
CA ASN A 401 31.96 -6.95 4.36
C ASN A 401 32.40 -8.24 5.05
N ALA A 402 31.61 -8.75 6.01
CA ALA A 402 31.87 -10.04 6.63
C ALA A 402 31.74 -11.22 5.64
N LYS A 403 30.76 -11.17 4.73
CA LYS A 403 30.60 -12.16 3.65
C LYS A 403 31.80 -12.16 2.71
N LYS A 404 32.25 -10.97 2.26
CA LYS A 404 33.48 -10.84 1.44
C LYS A 404 34.70 -11.44 2.12
N CYS A 405 34.86 -11.18 3.43
CA CYS A 405 35.94 -11.76 4.21
C CYS A 405 35.84 -13.29 4.29
N VAL A 406 34.65 -13.87 4.47
CA VAL A 406 34.46 -15.33 4.36
C VAL A 406 34.78 -15.83 2.94
N ASP A 407 34.41 -15.09 1.90
CA ASP A 407 34.65 -15.49 0.51
C ASP A 407 36.14 -15.60 0.16
N GLU A 408 36.98 -14.79 0.80
CA GLU A 408 38.45 -14.78 0.68
C GLU A 408 39.15 -15.75 1.65
N ASN A 409 38.44 -16.29 2.64
CA ASN A 409 39.00 -17.15 3.70
C ASN A 409 38.25 -18.49 3.80
N PRO A 410 38.55 -19.47 2.91
CA PRO A 410 37.91 -20.78 2.92
C PRO A 410 37.91 -21.45 4.31
N GLY A 411 36.80 -22.12 4.65
CA GLY A 411 36.61 -22.78 5.93
C GLY A 411 36.18 -21.87 7.09
N HIS A 412 35.90 -20.58 6.85
CA HIS A 412 35.35 -19.65 7.84
C HIS A 412 33.86 -19.39 7.59
N SER A 413 33.16 -18.98 8.65
CA SER A 413 31.74 -18.62 8.66
C SER A 413 31.57 -17.26 9.31
N VAL A 414 30.48 -16.56 8.97
CA VAL A 414 30.05 -15.36 9.68
C VAL A 414 29.18 -15.78 10.86
N PHE A 415 29.55 -15.34 12.05
CA PHE A 415 28.78 -15.47 13.27
C PHE A 415 28.23 -14.12 13.69
N ASP A 416 26.98 -14.11 14.17
CA ASP A 416 26.46 -12.96 14.92
C ASP A 416 27.02 -12.94 16.35
N GLU A 417 26.64 -11.92 17.13
CA GLU A 417 27.13 -11.73 18.50
C GLU A 417 26.71 -12.84 19.48
N SER A 418 25.68 -13.62 19.13
CA SER A 418 25.24 -14.79 19.91
C SER A 418 26.04 -16.05 19.57
N GLY A 419 26.95 -15.98 18.60
CA GLY A 419 27.67 -17.13 18.09
C GLY A 419 26.86 -18.01 17.17
N LYS A 420 25.75 -17.49 16.64
CA LYS A 420 24.96 -18.19 15.63
C LYS A 420 25.56 -17.91 14.25
N VAL A 421 25.69 -18.97 13.46
CA VAL A 421 26.11 -18.87 12.06
C VAL A 421 25.03 -18.15 11.26
N VAL A 422 25.40 -17.03 10.63
CA VAL A 422 24.50 -16.21 9.79
C VAL A 422 24.90 -16.24 8.31
N TYR A 423 26.13 -16.65 8.00
CA TYR A 423 26.55 -16.94 6.62
C TYR A 423 27.65 -18.00 6.63
N ILE A 424 27.48 -18.99 5.74
CA ILE A 424 28.54 -19.88 5.29
C ILE A 424 28.63 -19.73 3.79
N LYS A 425 29.85 -19.65 3.26
CA LYS A 425 30.02 -19.80 1.82
C LYS A 425 29.61 -21.22 1.47
N ALA A 426 28.58 -21.38 0.65
CA ALA A 426 28.26 -22.68 0.07
C ALA A 426 29.54 -23.19 -0.61
N ALA A 427 29.91 -24.45 -0.34
CA ALA A 427 31.07 -25.04 -0.99
C ALA A 427 30.94 -24.82 -2.50
N ALA A 428 31.99 -24.31 -3.14
CA ALA A 428 32.01 -24.15 -4.59
C ALA A 428 31.60 -25.48 -5.21
N PHE A 429 30.55 -25.45 -6.03
CA PHE A 429 30.00 -26.64 -6.67
C PHE A 429 31.15 -27.41 -7.32
N GLN A 430 31.42 -28.62 -6.85
CA GLN A 430 32.46 -29.46 -7.42
C GLN A 430 31.86 -30.22 -8.59
N PRO A 431 32.33 -29.98 -9.83
CA PRO A 431 31.85 -30.72 -10.96
C PRO A 431 31.98 -32.22 -10.72
N TYR A 432 30.95 -32.98 -11.07
CA TYR A 432 30.94 -34.42 -10.90
C TYR A 432 30.41 -35.10 -12.15
N LEU A 433 30.73 -36.38 -12.29
CA LEU A 433 30.30 -37.18 -13.41
C LEU A 433 28.94 -37.82 -13.13
N VAL A 434 28.10 -37.84 -14.14
CA VAL A 434 26.85 -38.59 -14.15
C VAL A 434 26.82 -39.52 -15.34
N ARG A 435 26.25 -40.71 -15.15
CA ARG A 435 25.94 -41.65 -16.22
C ARG A 435 24.47 -41.52 -16.60
N VAL A 436 24.20 -41.20 -17.85
CA VAL A 436 22.85 -41.23 -18.45
C VAL A 436 22.67 -42.60 -19.11
N SER A 437 21.60 -43.30 -18.75
CA SER A 437 21.29 -44.65 -19.27
C SER A 437 20.21 -44.67 -20.34
N ILE A 438 19.55 -43.53 -20.61
CA ILE A 438 18.50 -43.41 -21.63
C ILE A 438 19.02 -42.66 -22.87
N PRO A 439 18.61 -43.06 -24.09
CA PRO A 439 19.16 -42.50 -25.32
C PRO A 439 18.64 -41.09 -25.65
N ASP A 440 17.52 -40.67 -25.06
CA ASP A 440 16.73 -39.50 -25.48
C ASP A 440 16.46 -38.50 -24.36
N LEU A 441 17.34 -38.42 -23.34
CA LEU A 441 17.22 -37.41 -22.29
C LEU A 441 17.32 -36.00 -22.88
N ASN A 442 16.21 -35.27 -22.81
CA ASN A 442 16.08 -33.93 -23.38
C ASN A 442 16.99 -32.93 -22.66
N ILE A 443 17.68 -32.11 -23.45
CA ILE A 443 18.45 -30.97 -22.96
C ILE A 443 17.60 -29.70 -23.08
N ARG A 444 17.62 -28.85 -22.05
CA ARG A 444 16.80 -27.62 -21.96
C ARG A 444 17.64 -26.37 -21.77
N GLU A 445 17.12 -25.23 -22.22
CA GLU A 445 17.83 -23.94 -22.13
C GLU A 445 17.97 -23.43 -20.69
N ALA A 446 17.04 -23.81 -19.81
CA ALA A 446 17.02 -23.47 -18.39
C ALA A 446 16.44 -24.64 -17.56
N PRO A 447 16.62 -24.64 -16.22
CA PRO A 447 16.04 -25.65 -15.35
C PRO A 447 14.52 -25.66 -15.41
N GLY A 448 13.92 -26.78 -15.82
CA GLY A 448 12.48 -26.99 -15.77
C GLY A 448 11.85 -27.53 -17.05
N THR A 449 10.84 -28.38 -16.89
CA THR A 449 10.05 -28.94 -17.98
C THR A 449 9.23 -27.91 -18.74
N ASP A 450 9.00 -26.74 -18.14
CA ASP A 450 8.38 -25.54 -18.71
C ASP A 450 9.35 -24.70 -19.55
N LYS A 451 10.65 -25.05 -19.59
CA LYS A 451 11.66 -24.33 -20.37
C LYS A 451 11.84 -24.94 -21.77
N PRO A 452 12.15 -24.14 -22.80
CA PRO A 452 12.37 -24.65 -24.15
C PRO A 452 13.40 -25.79 -24.18
N LYS A 453 13.11 -26.80 -25.00
CA LYS A 453 14.11 -27.82 -25.36
C LYS A 453 15.09 -27.20 -26.35
N THR A 454 16.37 -27.56 -26.25
CA THR A 454 17.40 -27.09 -27.20
C THR A 454 17.34 -27.80 -28.56
N GLY A 455 16.41 -28.75 -28.72
CA GLY A 455 16.36 -29.65 -29.88
C GLY A 455 17.39 -30.79 -29.83
N LYS A 456 18.24 -30.85 -28.79
CA LYS A 456 19.25 -31.88 -28.59
C LYS A 456 18.90 -32.81 -27.42
N VAL A 457 19.39 -34.03 -27.49
CA VAL A 457 19.36 -35.03 -26.40
C VAL A 457 20.79 -35.41 -26.01
N THR A 458 20.99 -35.95 -24.81
CA THR A 458 22.34 -36.35 -24.36
C THR A 458 22.88 -37.59 -25.07
N GLY A 459 22.01 -38.58 -25.34
CA GLY A 459 22.44 -39.95 -25.59
C GLY A 459 22.83 -40.69 -24.30
N VAL A 460 23.09 -42.00 -24.44
CA VAL A 460 23.66 -42.85 -23.37
C VAL A 460 25.14 -42.52 -23.24
N GLY A 461 25.61 -42.24 -22.02
CA GLY A 461 27.01 -41.87 -21.81
C GLY A 461 27.31 -41.29 -20.43
N VAL A 462 28.52 -40.76 -20.27
CA VAL A 462 28.97 -40.09 -19.05
C VAL A 462 29.17 -38.60 -19.33
N PHE A 463 28.62 -37.75 -18.46
CA PHE A 463 28.61 -36.30 -18.61
C PHE A 463 29.08 -35.62 -17.33
N THR A 464 29.75 -34.48 -17.45
CA THR A 464 30.12 -33.65 -16.30
C THR A 464 29.03 -32.61 -16.03
N ILE A 465 28.52 -32.59 -14.81
CA ILE A 465 27.65 -31.52 -14.30
C ILE A 465 28.52 -30.44 -13.68
N ILE A 466 28.23 -29.16 -13.97
CA ILE A 466 29.00 -27.99 -13.48
C ILE A 466 28.16 -27.02 -12.65
N GLU A 467 26.84 -27.19 -12.63
CA GLU A 467 25.92 -26.41 -11.80
C GLU A 467 24.66 -27.25 -11.54
N GLU A 468 24.02 -27.01 -10.39
CA GLU A 468 22.71 -27.57 -10.07
C GLU A 468 21.71 -26.48 -9.74
N ALA A 469 20.45 -26.67 -10.14
CA ALA A 469 19.37 -25.74 -9.83
C ALA A 469 18.05 -26.48 -9.62
N ASP A 470 17.16 -25.84 -8.86
CA ASP A 470 15.78 -26.28 -8.72
C ASP A 470 14.98 -25.87 -9.97
N GLY A 471 14.06 -26.73 -10.40
CA GLY A 471 13.26 -26.48 -11.61
C GLY A 471 12.12 -27.48 -11.76
N LYS A 472 11.03 -27.05 -12.37
CA LYS A 472 9.78 -27.83 -12.44
C LYS A 472 9.98 -29.18 -13.15
N GLY A 473 9.52 -30.28 -12.55
CA GLY A 473 9.47 -31.60 -13.21
C GLY A 473 10.74 -32.44 -13.11
N ALA A 474 11.66 -32.10 -12.20
CA ALA A 474 12.70 -32.99 -11.72
C ALA A 474 12.97 -32.72 -10.22
N SER A 475 13.57 -33.67 -9.50
CA SER A 475 14.07 -33.39 -8.14
C SER A 475 15.21 -32.37 -8.16
N ARG A 476 16.02 -32.38 -9.22
CA ARG A 476 17.10 -31.43 -9.46
C ARG A 476 17.48 -31.38 -10.94
N TRP A 477 18.00 -30.25 -11.39
CA TRP A 477 18.55 -30.07 -12.74
C TRP A 477 20.05 -29.88 -12.69
N GLY A 478 20.77 -30.43 -13.67
CA GLY A 478 22.21 -30.28 -13.81
C GLY A 478 22.60 -29.61 -15.12
N LEU A 479 23.46 -28.59 -15.06
CA LEU A 479 24.04 -27.94 -16.24
C LEU A 479 25.22 -28.78 -16.76
N LEU A 480 25.19 -29.13 -18.04
CA LEU A 480 26.27 -29.86 -18.69
C LEU A 480 27.51 -28.98 -18.89
N LYS A 481 28.71 -29.51 -18.62
CA LYS A 481 30.01 -28.83 -18.86
C LYS A 481 30.20 -28.38 -20.31
N SER A 482 29.56 -29.06 -21.26
CA SER A 482 29.57 -28.69 -22.68
C SER A 482 28.81 -27.40 -22.98
N ASN A 483 28.11 -26.84 -21.98
CA ASN A 483 27.19 -25.71 -22.12
C ASN A 483 26.03 -25.98 -23.10
N ALA A 484 25.74 -27.26 -23.39
CA ALA A 484 24.63 -27.64 -24.25
C ALA A 484 23.25 -27.38 -23.62
N GLY A 485 23.20 -27.21 -22.29
CA GLY A 485 22.01 -26.90 -21.52
C GLY A 485 21.86 -27.80 -20.28
N TRP A 486 20.65 -27.78 -19.72
CA TRP A 486 20.26 -28.44 -18.49
C TRP A 486 19.59 -29.79 -18.75
N ILE A 487 19.89 -30.77 -17.91
CA ILE A 487 19.25 -32.10 -17.92
C ILE A 487 18.62 -32.40 -16.56
N SER A 488 17.58 -33.22 -16.54
CA SER A 488 16.99 -33.72 -15.29
C SER A 488 17.93 -34.75 -14.66
N LEU A 489 18.28 -34.55 -13.39
CA LEU A 489 19.13 -35.47 -12.64
C LEU A 489 18.38 -36.72 -12.14
N ASP A 490 17.06 -36.77 -12.31
CA ASP A 490 16.26 -37.95 -11.95
C ASP A 490 16.52 -39.14 -12.89
N TYR A 491 17.09 -38.87 -14.06
CA TYR A 491 17.35 -39.87 -15.12
C TYR A 491 18.84 -40.24 -15.23
N VAL A 492 19.65 -39.87 -14.23
CA VAL A 492 21.10 -40.11 -14.26
C VAL A 492 21.58 -40.71 -12.94
N ALA A 493 22.67 -41.47 -12.99
CA ALA A 493 23.37 -41.95 -11.80
C ALA A 493 24.67 -41.18 -11.62
N ARG A 494 24.90 -40.59 -10.46
CA ARG A 494 26.20 -39.99 -10.11
C ARG A 494 27.26 -41.08 -10.00
N ILE A 495 28.45 -40.85 -10.56
CA ILE A 495 29.59 -41.78 -10.54
C ILE A 495 30.86 -41.15 -9.98
#